data_AF-A0A7V3PS32-F1
#
_entry.id   AF-A0A7V3PS32-F1
#
_cell.length_a   1.000
_cell.length_b   1.000
_cell.length_c   1.000
_cell.angle_alpha   90.00
_cell.angle_beta   90.00
_cell.angle_gamma   90.00
#
_symmetry.space_group_name_H-M   'P 1'
#
loop_
_entity.id
_entity.type
_entity.pdbx_description
1 polymer ?
#
loop_
_entity_poly.entity_id
_entity_poly.type
_entity_poly.pdbx_seq_one_letter_code
_entity_poly.pdbx_strand_id
1 'polypeptide(L)'
;GTPVAKVIEGLGGGVREGEELQGISLGGPLGRMLTPRDLTHERAGAAIGPGAGDVTTFSTQECVVDLARRVAGFLVEESCGKCAPCRIGTTRLKEILDDFCRLEGDTTKLAATHDIAQALHYAGACEQGRRGAACLLSALQGFEKAFLAHSPGGSCSAQVCGTQAAA
;
A
#
# COMPACT_ATOMS: atom_id res chain seq x y z
N GLY A 1 -20.00 9.84 11.84
CA GLY A 1 -19.55 8.45 12.02
C GLY A 1 -18.68 8.30 13.25
N THR A 2 -18.44 7.07 13.69
CA THR A 2 -17.51 6.74 14.79
C THR A 2 -16.06 7.06 14.39
N PRO A 3 -15.25 7.72 15.25
CA PRO A 3 -13.84 7.97 14.93
C PRO A 3 -13.06 6.66 14.75
N VAL A 4 -12.19 6.60 13.75
CA VAL A 4 -11.37 5.40 13.45
C VAL A 4 -10.48 5.02 14.64
N ALA A 5 -9.91 5.99 15.35
CA ALA A 5 -9.14 5.74 16.57
C ALA A 5 -9.95 4.96 17.63
N LYS A 6 -11.24 5.30 17.81
CA LYS A 6 -12.13 4.58 18.74
C LYS A 6 -12.41 3.14 18.29
N VAL A 7 -12.46 2.90 16.98
CA VAL A 7 -12.60 1.53 16.45
C VAL A 7 -11.34 0.72 16.76
N ILE A 8 -10.16 1.28 16.50
CA ILE A 8 -8.88 0.61 16.72
C ILE A 8 -8.66 0.31 18.21
N GLU A 9 -8.70 1.34 19.06
CA GLU A 9 -8.35 1.22 20.48
C GLU A 9 -9.46 0.56 21.30
N GLY A 10 -10.73 0.87 21.00
CA GLY A 10 -11.87 0.41 21.80
C GLY A 10 -12.42 -0.95 21.38
N LEU A 11 -12.65 -1.15 20.08
CA LEU A 11 -13.26 -2.39 19.56
C LEU A 11 -12.21 -3.41 19.09
N GLY A 12 -11.11 -2.93 18.47
CA GLY A 12 -10.03 -3.75 17.94
C GLY A 12 -8.97 -4.15 18.98
N GLY A 13 -8.98 -3.55 20.17
CA GLY A 13 -8.01 -3.84 21.23
C GLY A 13 -6.63 -3.20 21.03
N GLY A 14 -6.47 -2.32 20.04
CA GLY A 14 -5.20 -1.65 19.72
C GLY A 14 -4.24 -2.51 18.88
N VAL A 15 -3.00 -2.02 18.73
CA VAL A 15 -1.89 -2.82 18.17
C VAL A 15 -1.35 -3.78 19.23
N ARG A 16 -0.62 -4.82 18.79
CA ARG A 16 -0.03 -5.80 19.71
C ARG A 16 0.85 -5.13 20.77
N GLU A 17 0.88 -5.72 21.96
CA GLU A 17 1.68 -5.22 23.07
C GLU A 17 3.17 -5.11 22.67
N GLY A 18 3.77 -3.95 22.93
CA GLY A 18 5.16 -3.65 22.56
C GLY A 18 5.38 -3.20 21.12
N GLU A 19 4.33 -3.14 20.30
CA GLU A 19 4.40 -2.63 18.92
C GLU A 19 3.84 -1.21 18.80
N GLU A 20 4.35 -0.45 17.83
CA GLU A 20 3.85 0.89 17.51
C GLU A 20 3.03 0.85 16.22
N LEU A 21 1.92 1.60 16.19
CA LEU A 21 1.09 1.74 15.00
C LEU A 21 1.85 2.49 13.90
N GLN A 22 2.14 1.80 12.80
CA GLN A 22 2.73 2.41 11.62
C GLN A 22 1.66 3.00 10.71
N GLY A 23 0.51 2.34 10.57
CA GLY A 23 -0.60 2.81 9.75
C GLY A 23 -1.78 1.84 9.73
N ILE A 24 -2.77 2.17 8.91
CA ILE A 24 -3.93 1.31 8.66
C ILE A 24 -4.19 1.14 7.17
N SER A 25 -4.81 0.02 6.79
CA SER A 25 -5.57 -0.11 5.56
C SER A 25 -7.04 0.10 5.87
N LEU A 26 -7.66 1.11 5.25
CA LEU A 26 -9.06 1.44 5.41
C LEU A 26 -9.83 1.09 4.14
N GLY A 27 -10.82 0.19 4.26
CA GLY A 27 -11.58 -0.30 3.10
C GLY A 27 -11.20 -1.72 2.65
N GLY A 28 -10.66 -2.54 3.54
CA GLY A 28 -10.25 -3.93 3.27
C GLY A 28 -8.83 -4.06 2.67
N PRO A 29 -8.50 -5.21 2.05
CA PRO A 29 -7.14 -5.49 1.53
C PRO A 29 -6.68 -4.55 0.40
N LEU A 30 -7.62 -4.00 -0.37
CA LEU A 30 -7.37 -2.95 -1.38
C LEU A 30 -7.77 -1.56 -0.88
N GLY A 31 -7.90 -1.41 0.43
CA GLY A 31 -8.18 -0.14 1.10
C GLY A 31 -7.02 0.84 0.97
N ARG A 32 -7.28 2.13 1.23
CA ARG A 32 -6.20 3.12 1.25
C ARG A 32 -5.32 2.89 2.48
N MET A 33 -4.01 2.97 2.28
CA MET A 33 -3.04 2.95 3.37
C MET A 33 -2.92 4.36 3.95
N LEU A 34 -3.18 4.51 5.24
CA LEU A 34 -3.22 5.79 5.94
C LEU A 34 -2.24 5.78 7.09
N THR A 35 -1.56 6.91 7.28
CA THR A 35 -0.69 7.10 8.45
C THR A 35 -1.54 7.47 9.67
N PRO A 36 -1.02 7.35 10.90
CA PRO A 36 -1.71 7.84 12.10
C PRO A 36 -2.12 9.32 12.00
N ARG A 37 -1.39 10.13 11.25
CA ARG A 37 -1.69 11.56 11.03
C ARG A 37 -2.92 11.79 10.16
N ASP A 38 -3.31 10.80 9.37
CA ASP A 38 -4.46 10.85 8.47
C ASP A 38 -5.75 10.39 9.15
N LEU A 39 -5.68 9.91 10.40
CA LEU A 39 -6.82 9.37 11.14
C LEU A 39 -7.70 10.43 11.82
N THR A 40 -7.55 11.71 11.47
CA THR A 40 -8.49 12.75 11.89
C THR A 40 -9.86 12.49 11.25
N HIS A 41 -10.94 12.85 11.95
CA HIS A 41 -12.31 12.49 11.56
C HIS A 41 -12.66 12.87 10.11
N GLU A 42 -12.24 14.07 9.68
CA GLU A 42 -12.47 14.58 8.32
C GLU A 42 -11.67 13.83 7.24
N ARG A 43 -10.40 13.50 7.51
CA ARG A 43 -9.50 12.87 6.54
C ARG A 43 -9.78 11.37 6.41
N ALA A 44 -10.07 10.70 7.52
CA ALA A 44 -10.48 9.31 7.52
C ALA A 44 -11.81 9.14 6.77
N GLY A 45 -12.79 10.02 6.99
CA GLY A 45 -14.07 10.01 6.29
C GLY A 45 -13.93 10.18 4.77
N ALA A 46 -13.06 11.08 4.31
CA ALA A 46 -12.76 11.28 2.89
C ALA A 46 -11.95 10.13 2.27
N ALA A 47 -11.20 9.39 3.06
CA ALA A 47 -10.42 8.23 2.61
C ALA A 47 -11.27 6.94 2.49
N ILE A 48 -12.47 6.92 3.07
CA ILE A 48 -13.46 5.84 2.84
C ILE A 48 -14.01 6.03 1.43
N GLY A 49 -13.32 5.47 0.44
CA GLY A 49 -13.92 5.17 -0.86
C GLY A 49 -15.01 4.09 -0.71
N PRO A 50 -15.81 3.82 -1.75
CA PRO A 50 -16.75 2.70 -1.75
C PRO A 50 -16.00 1.38 -1.45
N GLY A 51 -16.28 0.79 -0.29
CA GLY A 51 -15.59 -0.38 0.23
C GLY A 51 -16.17 -0.83 1.57
N ALA A 52 -15.84 -2.06 1.97
CA ALA A 52 -16.22 -2.61 3.28
C ALA A 52 -15.68 -1.71 4.40
N GLY A 53 -16.42 -1.57 5.50
CA GLY A 53 -16.02 -0.77 6.68
C GLY A 53 -14.85 -1.37 7.48
N ASP A 54 -14.02 -2.16 6.83
CA ASP A 54 -12.93 -2.93 7.43
C ASP A 54 -11.73 -2.01 7.68
N VAL A 55 -11.17 -2.12 8.88
CA VAL A 55 -9.98 -1.42 9.33
C VAL A 55 -8.95 -2.46 9.69
N THR A 56 -7.84 -2.51 8.95
CA THR A 56 -6.70 -3.38 9.28
C THR A 56 -5.54 -2.51 9.72
N THR A 57 -5.02 -2.71 10.93
CA THR A 57 -3.82 -2.02 11.41
C THR A 57 -2.56 -2.77 11.00
N PHE A 58 -1.48 -2.05 10.72
CA PHE A 58 -0.15 -2.63 10.60
C PHE A 58 0.86 -1.85 11.44
N SER A 59 1.78 -2.56 12.08
CA SER A 59 2.75 -1.98 13.03
C SER A 59 4.10 -1.70 12.38
N THR A 60 5.03 -1.13 13.14
CA THR A 60 6.41 -0.88 12.70
C THR A 60 7.23 -2.15 12.45
N GLN A 61 6.73 -3.33 12.84
CA GLN A 61 7.31 -4.64 12.55
C GLN A 61 6.96 -5.15 11.13
N GLU A 62 6.06 -4.48 10.43
CA GLU A 62 5.64 -4.84 9.08
C GLU A 62 6.23 -3.86 8.05
N CYS A 63 6.61 -4.37 6.86
CA CYS A 63 7.10 -3.51 5.79
C CYS A 63 5.94 -3.03 4.90
N VAL A 64 5.69 -1.72 4.88
CA VAL A 64 4.67 -1.13 3.99
C VAL A 64 5.01 -1.28 2.50
N VAL A 65 6.29 -1.33 2.15
CA VAL A 65 6.74 -1.57 0.76
C VAL A 65 6.44 -3.00 0.34
N ASP A 66 6.65 -3.98 1.22
CA ASP A 66 6.24 -5.37 0.98
C ASP A 66 4.71 -5.52 0.94
N LEU A 67 3.98 -4.79 1.79
CA LEU A 67 2.53 -4.74 1.71
C LEU A 67 2.05 -4.21 0.35
N ALA A 68 2.63 -3.12 -0.15
CA ALA A 68 2.34 -2.59 -1.48
C ALA A 68 2.68 -3.61 -2.59
N ARG A 69 3.83 -4.29 -2.48
CA ARG A 69 4.24 -5.37 -3.41
C ARG A 69 3.23 -6.53 -3.42
N ARG A 70 2.71 -6.94 -2.26
CA ARG A 70 1.67 -7.97 -2.15
C ARG A 70 0.36 -7.52 -2.78
N VAL A 71 -0.04 -6.27 -2.58
CA VAL A 71 -1.21 -5.68 -3.27
C VAL A 71 -1.01 -5.71 -4.79
N ALA A 72 0.15 -5.31 -5.30
CA ALA A 72 0.42 -5.40 -6.74
C ALA A 72 0.40 -6.85 -7.25
N GLY A 73 0.92 -7.81 -6.48
CA GLY A 73 0.86 -9.24 -6.80
C GLY A 73 -0.58 -9.75 -6.91
N PHE A 74 -1.42 -9.42 -5.92
CA PHE A 74 -2.84 -9.72 -5.97
C PHE A 74 -3.54 -9.13 -7.21
N LEU A 75 -3.22 -7.89 -7.58
CA LEU A 75 -3.78 -7.25 -8.76
C LEU A 75 -3.31 -7.89 -10.08
N VAL A 76 -2.13 -8.52 -10.11
CA VAL A 76 -1.66 -9.32 -11.24
C VAL A 76 -2.46 -10.62 -11.33
N GLU A 77 -2.55 -11.35 -10.22
CA GLU A 77 -3.23 -12.66 -10.14
C GLU A 77 -4.72 -12.56 -10.46
N GLU A 78 -5.40 -11.53 -9.94
CA GLU A 78 -6.85 -11.34 -10.12
C GLU A 78 -7.20 -10.48 -11.34
N SER A 79 -6.24 -10.20 -12.21
CA SER A 79 -6.51 -9.41 -13.41
C SER A 79 -7.35 -10.20 -14.42
N CYS A 80 -8.56 -9.74 -14.72
CA CYS A 80 -9.35 -10.27 -15.84
C CYS A 80 -8.76 -9.96 -17.23
N GLY A 81 -7.70 -9.15 -17.32
CA GLY A 81 -6.99 -8.83 -18.57
C GLY A 81 -7.72 -7.90 -19.55
N LYS A 82 -8.92 -7.40 -19.22
CA LYS A 82 -9.77 -6.62 -20.16
C LYS A 82 -9.19 -5.26 -20.56
N CYS A 83 -8.65 -4.49 -19.62
CA CYS A 83 -8.13 -3.14 -19.88
C CYS A 83 -6.59 -3.11 -19.82
N ALA A 84 -5.97 -2.40 -20.76
CA ALA A 84 -4.51 -2.31 -20.86
C ALA A 84 -3.83 -1.73 -19.61
N PRO A 85 -4.36 -0.67 -18.95
CA PRO A 85 -3.77 -0.17 -17.71
C PRO A 85 -3.70 -1.23 -16.60
N CYS A 86 -4.68 -2.14 -16.54
CA CYS A 86 -4.65 -3.24 -15.58
C CYS A 86 -3.71 -4.36 -16.06
N ARG A 87 -3.95 -4.91 -17.26
CA ARG A 87 -3.19 -6.08 -17.78
C ARG A 87 -1.68 -5.87 -17.85
N ILE A 88 -1.24 -4.66 -18.20
CA ILE A 88 0.18 -4.33 -18.36
C ILE A 88 0.68 -3.57 -17.13
N GLY A 89 -0.11 -2.62 -16.62
CA GLY A 89 0.31 -1.75 -15.53
C GLY A 89 0.50 -2.48 -14.21
N THR A 90 -0.36 -3.45 -13.85
CA THR A 90 -0.20 -4.18 -12.57
C THR A 90 1.06 -5.04 -12.56
N THR A 91 1.38 -5.70 -13.67
CA THR A 91 2.64 -6.44 -13.83
C THR A 91 3.82 -5.51 -13.66
N ARG A 92 3.80 -4.35 -14.32
CA ARG A 92 4.90 -3.38 -14.21
C ARG A 92 5.05 -2.80 -12.80
N LEU A 93 3.94 -2.52 -12.12
CA LEU A 93 3.93 -2.11 -10.71
C LEU A 93 4.56 -3.18 -9.83
N LYS A 94 4.20 -4.45 -10.04
CA LYS A 94 4.76 -5.58 -9.26
C LYS A 94 6.26 -5.71 -9.46
N GLU A 95 6.75 -5.66 -10.69
CA GLU A 95 8.19 -5.69 -11.00
C GLU A 95 8.96 -4.57 -10.28
N ILE A 96 8.46 -3.34 -10.35
CA ILE A 96 9.10 -2.20 -9.68
C ILE A 96 9.09 -2.38 -8.16
N LEU A 97 7.98 -2.85 -7.58
CA LEU A 97 7.88 -3.08 -6.13
C LEU A 97 8.73 -4.28 -5.67
N ASP A 98 8.98 -5.26 -6.53
CA ASP A 98 9.98 -6.30 -6.29
C ASP A 98 11.39 -5.71 -6.25
N ASP A 99 11.74 -4.77 -7.15
CA ASP A 99 13.03 -4.06 -7.08
C ASP A 99 13.19 -3.31 -5.74
N PHE A 100 12.16 -2.58 -5.29
CA PHE A 100 12.20 -1.95 -3.97
C PHE A 100 12.43 -2.98 -2.86
N CYS A 101 11.74 -4.13 -2.89
CA CYS A 101 11.97 -5.18 -1.89
C CYS A 101 13.33 -5.90 -2.01
N ARG A 102 14.05 -5.73 -3.12
CA ARG A 102 15.47 -6.11 -3.28
C ARG A 102 16.46 -5.02 -2.86
N LEU A 103 15.98 -3.89 -2.33
CA LEU A 103 16.80 -2.71 -2.03
C LEU A 103 17.41 -2.07 -3.29
N GLU A 104 16.73 -2.20 -4.42
CA GLU A 104 17.11 -1.66 -5.73
C GLU A 104 16.18 -0.50 -6.14
N GLY A 105 15.43 0.08 -5.19
CA GLY A 105 14.54 1.20 -5.42
C GLY A 105 15.27 2.50 -5.74
N ASP A 106 14.62 3.42 -6.45
CA ASP A 106 15.13 4.76 -6.63
C ASP A 106 13.98 5.74 -6.91
N THR A 107 14.28 7.03 -7.01
CA THR A 107 13.29 8.07 -7.29
C THR A 107 12.66 7.94 -8.69
N THR A 108 13.38 7.37 -9.66
CA THR A 108 12.85 7.12 -11.01
C THR A 108 11.78 6.04 -10.96
N LYS A 109 12.05 4.94 -10.25
CA LYS A 109 11.11 3.84 -9.99
C LYS A 109 9.93 4.30 -9.16
N LEU A 110 10.15 5.19 -8.19
CA LEU A 110 9.07 5.80 -7.40
C LEU A 110 8.12 6.60 -8.31
N ALA A 111 8.67 7.48 -9.16
CA ALA A 111 7.89 8.25 -10.13
C ALA A 111 7.14 7.34 -11.12
N ALA A 112 7.81 6.33 -11.66
CA ALA A 112 7.17 5.36 -12.55
C ALA A 112 6.03 4.59 -11.86
N THR A 113 6.20 4.20 -10.60
CA THR A 113 5.14 3.56 -9.80
C THR A 113 3.93 4.48 -9.65
N HIS A 114 4.18 5.75 -9.33
CA HIS A 114 3.13 6.76 -9.23
C HIS A 114 2.37 6.92 -10.56
N ASP A 115 3.07 7.12 -11.67
CA ASP A 115 2.46 7.36 -12.98
C ASP A 115 1.63 6.18 -13.46
N ILE A 116 2.14 4.95 -13.30
CA ILE A 116 1.41 3.74 -13.70
C ILE A 116 0.17 3.54 -12.82
N ALA A 117 0.30 3.73 -11.50
CA ALA A 117 -0.83 3.63 -10.59
C ALA A 117 -1.89 4.70 -10.90
N GLN A 118 -1.47 5.93 -11.20
CA GLN A 118 -2.38 7.01 -11.61
C GLN A 118 -3.12 6.67 -12.91
N ALA A 119 -2.42 6.13 -13.91
CA ALA A 119 -3.04 5.68 -15.15
C ALA A 119 -4.07 4.57 -14.90
N LEU A 120 -3.76 3.58 -14.07
CA LEU A 120 -4.69 2.53 -13.69
C LEU A 120 -5.90 3.08 -12.92
N HIS A 121 -5.69 4.03 -12.02
CA HIS A 121 -6.77 4.65 -11.25
C HIS A 121 -7.78 5.38 -12.15
N TYR A 122 -7.31 6.18 -13.11
CA TYR A 122 -8.22 6.96 -13.96
C TYR A 122 -8.75 6.19 -15.17
N ALA A 123 -7.95 5.32 -15.78
CA ALA A 123 -8.31 4.60 -17.02
C ALA A 123 -8.71 3.13 -16.82
N GLY A 124 -8.65 2.61 -15.59
CA GLY A 124 -9.09 1.26 -15.25
C GLY A 124 -10.59 1.06 -15.52
N ALA A 125 -10.94 -0.08 -16.13
CA ALA A 125 -12.32 -0.38 -16.53
C ALA A 125 -13.22 -0.91 -15.40
N CYS A 126 -12.64 -1.38 -14.29
CA CYS A 126 -13.37 -1.90 -13.14
C CYS A 126 -12.86 -1.29 -11.83
N GLU A 127 -13.69 -1.37 -10.79
CA GLU A 127 -13.37 -0.77 -9.49
C GLU A 127 -12.24 -1.49 -8.76
N GLN A 128 -12.05 -2.79 -8.97
CA GLN A 128 -10.95 -3.54 -8.35
C GLN A 128 -9.58 -2.98 -8.74
N GLY A 129 -9.36 -2.76 -10.05
CA GLY A 129 -8.11 -2.15 -10.52
C GLY A 129 -7.93 -0.72 -10.01
N ARG A 130 -9.01 0.07 -10.00
CA ARG A 130 -8.99 1.46 -9.52
C ARG A 130 -8.71 1.58 -8.02
N ARG A 131 -9.28 0.70 -7.20
CA ARG A 131 -9.04 0.61 -5.76
C ARG A 131 -7.64 0.12 -5.44
N GLY A 132 -7.17 -0.90 -6.16
CA GLY A 132 -5.80 -1.37 -6.06
C GLY A 132 -4.79 -0.26 -6.35
N ALA A 133 -5.02 0.51 -7.42
CA ALA A 133 -4.21 1.70 -7.72
C ALA A 133 -4.29 2.77 -6.64
N ALA A 134 -5.49 3.06 -6.11
CA ALA A 134 -5.66 4.04 -5.03
C ALA A 134 -4.92 3.62 -3.75
N CYS A 135 -4.92 2.32 -3.43
CA CYS A 135 -4.14 1.73 -2.35
C CYS A 135 -2.63 2.01 -2.54
N LEU A 136 -2.08 1.70 -3.71
CA LEU A 136 -0.67 1.95 -4.03
C LEU A 136 -0.31 3.44 -4.00
N LEU A 137 -1.16 4.32 -4.56
CA LEU A 137 -0.95 5.77 -4.51
C LEU A 137 -0.93 6.30 -3.08
N SER A 138 -1.82 5.81 -2.21
CA SER A 138 -1.82 6.18 -0.80
C SER A 138 -0.59 5.66 -0.04
N ALA A 139 -0.09 4.48 -0.41
CA ALA A 139 1.16 3.94 0.15
C ALA A 139 2.35 4.84 -0.20
N LEU A 140 2.47 5.25 -1.48
CA LEU A 140 3.52 6.16 -1.93
C LEU A 140 3.46 7.50 -1.20
N GLN A 141 2.26 8.09 -1.09
CA GLN A 141 2.05 9.39 -0.45
C GLN A 141 2.32 9.36 1.07
N GLY A 142 1.79 8.35 1.77
CA GLY A 142 1.88 8.26 3.22
C GLY A 142 3.23 7.77 3.73
N PHE A 143 3.93 6.97 2.92
CA PHE A 143 5.09 6.20 3.36
C PHE A 143 6.31 6.36 2.44
N GLU A 144 6.43 7.49 1.73
CA GLU A 144 7.55 7.80 0.83
C GLU A 144 8.92 7.50 1.46
N LYS A 145 9.13 7.86 2.73
CA LYS A 145 10.38 7.58 3.45
C LYS A 145 10.71 6.09 3.52
N ALA A 146 9.71 5.23 3.65
CA ALA A 146 9.91 3.79 3.65
C ALA A 146 10.35 3.29 2.26
N PHE A 147 9.79 3.84 1.18
CA PHE A 147 10.25 3.54 -0.19
C PHE A 147 11.69 4.03 -0.42
N LEU A 148 12.04 5.22 0.03
CA LEU A 148 13.41 5.75 -0.09
C LEU A 148 14.42 4.94 0.73
N ALA A 149 14.02 4.40 1.88
CA ALA A 149 14.84 3.49 2.67
C ALA A 149 15.14 2.16 1.94
N HIS A 150 14.37 1.82 0.91
CA HIS A 150 14.55 0.65 0.04
C HIS A 150 15.37 0.97 -1.23
N SER A 151 16.18 2.02 -1.19
CA SER A 151 17.16 2.34 -2.24
C SER A 151 18.49 1.59 -2.05
N PRO A 152 19.39 1.55 -3.05
CA PRO A 152 20.72 0.97 -2.92
C PRO A 152 21.48 1.49 -1.69
N GLY A 153 21.97 0.57 -0.86
CA GLY A 153 22.64 0.90 0.41
C GLY A 153 21.70 1.23 1.58
N GLY A 154 20.39 1.21 1.33
CA GLY A 154 19.35 1.33 2.35
C GLY A 154 19.07 0.01 3.09
N SER A 155 18.01 -0.01 3.88
CA SER A 155 17.60 -1.19 4.63
C SER A 155 16.10 -1.18 4.96
N CYS A 156 15.54 -2.37 5.13
CA CYS A 156 14.17 -2.57 5.56
C CYS A 156 14.10 -2.64 7.09
N SER A 157 13.44 -1.70 7.75
CA SER A 157 13.31 -1.69 9.23
C SER A 157 12.65 -2.96 9.78
N ALA A 158 11.71 -3.52 9.02
CA ALA A 158 11.01 -4.77 9.35
C ALA A 158 11.79 -6.05 8.99
N GLN A 159 12.96 -5.93 8.35
CA GLN A 159 13.84 -7.07 8.00
C GLN A 159 13.19 -8.16 7.12
N VAL A 160 12.08 -7.86 6.45
CA VAL A 160 11.41 -8.79 5.52
C VAL A 160 11.86 -8.63 4.07
N CYS A 161 12.47 -7.50 3.73
CA CYS A 161 13.02 -7.20 2.40
C CYS A 161 14.56 -7.27 2.43
N GLY A 162 15.18 -7.46 1.26
CA GLY A 162 16.64 -7.56 1.11
C GLY A 162 17.23 -8.91 1.52
N THR A 163 16.41 -9.87 1.97
CA THR A 163 16.83 -11.20 2.43
C THR A 163 16.77 -12.30 1.36
N GLN A 164 16.34 -11.97 0.13
CA GLN A 164 16.28 -12.95 -0.95
C GLN A 164 17.45 -12.76 -1.92
N ALA A 165 18.44 -13.65 -1.81
CA ALA A 165 19.20 -14.09 -2.98
C ALA A 165 18.21 -14.65 -4.00
N ALA A 166 18.34 -14.23 -5.26
CA ALA A 166 17.55 -14.70 -6.38
C ALA A 166 17.38 -16.23 -6.35
N ALA A 167 16.14 -16.69 -6.42
CA ALA A 167 15.78 -18.08 -6.74
C ALA A 167 15.03 -18.08 -8.07
#